data_AF-A0A822E581-F1
#
_entry.id   AF-A0A822E581-F1
#
_cell.length_a   1.000
_cell.length_b   1.000
_cell.length_c   1.000
_cell.angle_alpha   90.00
_cell.angle_beta   90.00
_cell.angle_gamma   90.00
#
_symmetry.space_group_name_H-M   'P 1'
#
loop_
_entity.id
_entity.type
_entity.pdbx_description
1 polymer ?
#
loop_
_entity_poly.entity_id
_entity_poly.type
_entity_poly.pdbx_seq_one_letter_code
_entity_poly.pdbx_strand_id
1 'polypeptide(L)'
;ELKNVLPLACGMEYLHTSSLILDDLPAQDNSDLRRGRPTLHKAVIDDDIPENLCEGRAQLAAVDLIAISMSVINHDLVKNGFSPECVNQVVTEISLSMHDLCIGQMMDLRAAHMGMERKNELLDELDHIAWFKTGKAIEIVLITPAILAMSFSSSLSSSVNVQSINLNSIRELGRLMGILFQMRDDLLDVEGENIGKPAALDVKNNTVT
;
A
#
# COMPACT_ATOMS: atom_id res chain seq x y z
N GLU A 1 -11.17 -17.65 -15.50
CA GLU A 1 -9.82 -17.04 -15.59
C GLU A 1 -9.73 -15.79 -14.71
N LEU A 2 -10.32 -14.63 -15.06
CA LEU A 2 -10.21 -13.41 -14.23
C LEU A 2 -10.78 -13.55 -12.80
N LYS A 3 -11.89 -14.26 -12.63
CA LYS A 3 -12.51 -14.51 -11.31
C LYS A 3 -11.60 -15.30 -10.36
N ASN A 4 -10.67 -16.10 -10.89
CA ASN A 4 -9.84 -16.97 -10.07
C ASN A 4 -8.76 -16.17 -9.33
N VAL A 5 -8.31 -15.06 -9.90
CA VAL A 5 -7.30 -14.16 -9.31
C VAL A 5 -7.91 -12.97 -8.56
N LEU A 6 -9.23 -12.80 -8.61
CA LEU A 6 -9.93 -11.71 -7.92
C LEU A 6 -9.63 -11.64 -6.41
N PRO A 7 -9.47 -12.77 -5.67
CA PRO A 7 -9.09 -12.71 -4.27
C PRO A 7 -7.77 -11.98 -4.01
N LEU A 8 -6.79 -12.09 -4.91
CA LEU A 8 -5.54 -11.35 -4.81
C LEU A 8 -5.80 -9.84 -4.87
N ALA A 9 -6.55 -9.39 -5.89
CA ALA A 9 -6.88 -7.97 -6.05
C ALA A 9 -7.65 -7.42 -4.84
N CYS A 10 -8.67 -8.14 -4.36
CA CYS A 10 -9.41 -7.76 -3.15
C CYS A 10 -8.52 -7.70 -1.91
N GLY A 11 -7.63 -8.68 -1.73
CA GLY A 11 -6.67 -8.70 -0.63
C GLY A 11 -5.73 -7.51 -0.65
N MET A 12 -5.25 -7.11 -1.83
CA MET A 12 -4.40 -5.93 -1.99
C MET A 12 -5.13 -4.63 -1.63
N GLU A 13 -6.40 -4.49 -2.01
CA GLU A 13 -7.24 -3.33 -1.63
C GLU A 13 -7.50 -3.25 -0.13
N TYR A 14 -7.66 -4.39 0.55
CA TYR A 14 -7.74 -4.41 2.01
C TYR A 14 -6.45 -3.93 2.68
N LEU A 15 -5.29 -4.36 2.17
CA LEU A 15 -3.98 -3.90 2.68
C LEU A 15 -3.80 -2.40 2.43
N HIS A 16 -4.03 -1.94 1.21
CA HIS A 16 -3.94 -0.52 0.88
C HIS A 16 -4.89 0.32 1.73
N THR A 17 -6.13 -0.12 1.92
CA THR A 17 -7.09 0.59 2.78
C THR A 17 -6.62 0.59 4.24
N SER A 18 -6.05 -0.51 4.73
CA SER A 18 -5.50 -0.57 6.10
C SER A 18 -4.35 0.42 6.30
N SER A 19 -3.47 0.60 5.30
CA SER A 19 -2.36 1.54 5.40
C SER A 19 -2.86 2.98 5.45
N LEU A 20 -3.86 3.34 4.64
CA LEU A 20 -4.46 4.68 4.66
C LEU A 20 -5.13 4.99 6.01
N ILE A 21 -5.82 4.01 6.62
CA ILE A 21 -6.45 4.20 7.93
C ILE A 21 -5.40 4.53 9.00
N LEU A 22 -4.24 3.86 8.97
CA LEU A 22 -3.15 4.10 9.91
C LEU A 22 -2.43 5.43 9.64
N ASP A 23 -2.22 5.76 8.37
CA ASP A 23 -1.62 7.01 7.87
C ASP A 23 -2.45 8.23 8.31
N ASP A 24 -3.78 8.11 8.28
CA ASP A 24 -4.68 9.20 8.67
C ASP A 24 -4.67 9.52 10.17
N LEU A 25 -4.14 8.65 11.05
CA LEU A 25 -4.24 8.81 12.51
C LEU A 25 -3.54 10.06 13.05
N PRO A 26 -3.92 10.56 14.25
CA PRO A 26 -3.31 11.75 14.85
C PRO A 26 -1.78 11.66 15.07
N ALA A 27 -1.27 10.45 15.26
CA ALA A 27 0.16 10.18 15.44
C ALA A 27 0.97 10.17 14.12
N GLN A 28 0.30 10.26 12.96
CA GLN A 28 0.89 10.31 11.63
C GLN A 28 0.42 11.59 10.93
N ASP A 29 -0.39 11.51 9.87
CA ASP A 29 -0.79 12.71 9.11
C ASP A 29 -1.88 13.53 9.79
N ASN A 30 -2.60 12.95 10.76
CA ASN A 30 -3.71 13.58 11.46
C ASN A 30 -4.74 14.20 10.48
N SER A 31 -5.05 13.46 9.42
CA SER A 31 -5.91 13.94 8.33
C SER A 31 -7.39 13.87 8.70
N ASP A 32 -8.13 14.93 8.39
CA ASP A 32 -9.57 14.97 8.62
C ASP A 32 -10.38 14.28 7.52
N LEU A 33 -9.83 14.22 6.29
CA LEU A 33 -10.53 13.73 5.10
C LEU A 33 -9.69 12.74 4.29
N ARG A 34 -10.35 11.69 3.79
CA ARG A 34 -9.80 10.74 2.84
C ARG A 34 -10.86 10.39 1.80
N ARG A 35 -10.50 10.50 0.51
CA ARG A 35 -11.40 10.22 -0.63
C ARG A 35 -12.73 11.02 -0.54
N GLY A 36 -12.66 12.26 -0.07
CA GLY A 36 -13.80 13.17 0.06
C GLY A 36 -14.75 12.87 1.22
N ARG A 37 -14.35 12.01 2.17
CA ARG A 37 -15.14 11.65 3.36
C ARG A 37 -14.31 11.79 4.64
N PRO A 38 -14.94 11.95 5.82
CA PRO A 38 -14.23 11.92 7.09
C PRO A 38 -13.38 10.66 7.24
N THR A 39 -12.14 10.82 7.73
CA THR A 39 -11.27 9.69 8.07
C THR A 39 -11.87 8.87 9.20
N LEU A 40 -11.45 7.61 9.35
CA LEU A 40 -12.12 6.67 10.25
C LEU A 40 -12.03 7.09 11.74
N HIS A 41 -10.96 7.80 12.11
CA HIS A 41 -10.78 8.34 13.46
C HIS A 41 -11.56 9.65 13.70
N LYS A 42 -12.09 10.28 12.65
CA LYS A 42 -12.96 11.47 12.71
C LYS A 42 -14.43 11.16 12.48
N ALA A 43 -14.73 10.07 11.78
CA ALA A 43 -16.09 9.68 11.44
C ALA A 43 -16.88 9.29 12.70
N VAL A 44 -18.00 9.97 12.95
CA VAL A 44 -19.01 9.51 13.90
C VAL A 44 -19.89 8.49 13.17
N ILE A 45 -19.78 7.22 13.55
CA ILE A 45 -20.47 6.11 12.88
C ILE A 45 -21.59 5.55 13.78
N ASP A 46 -21.39 5.57 15.09
CA ASP A 46 -22.36 5.13 16.10
C ASP A 46 -22.47 6.21 17.18
N ASP A 47 -23.69 6.55 17.59
CA ASP A 47 -23.95 7.55 18.63
C ASP A 47 -23.40 7.14 20.01
N ASP A 48 -23.11 5.85 20.20
CA ASP A 48 -22.70 5.25 21.47
C ASP A 48 -21.17 5.12 21.64
N ILE A 49 -20.36 5.40 20.61
CA ILE A 49 -18.89 5.32 20.71
C ILE A 49 -18.33 6.70 21.11
N PRO A 50 -17.75 6.84 22.31
CA PRO A 50 -17.09 8.09 22.72
C PRO A 50 -15.98 8.50 21.75
N GLU A 51 -15.83 9.81 21.53
CA GLU A 51 -14.82 10.39 20.62
C GLU A 51 -13.39 9.89 20.92
N ASN A 52 -13.05 9.72 22.20
CA ASN A 52 -11.74 9.23 22.62
C ASN A 52 -11.45 7.78 22.22
N LEU A 53 -12.46 7.01 21.77
CA LEU A 53 -12.30 5.65 21.27
C LEU A 53 -12.27 5.56 19.73
N CYS A 54 -12.52 6.67 19.02
CA CYS A 54 -12.53 6.68 17.55
C CYS A 54 -11.16 6.29 16.95
N GLU A 55 -10.05 6.74 17.57
CA GLU A 55 -8.71 6.33 17.17
C GLU A 55 -8.48 4.83 17.40
N GLY A 56 -8.87 4.30 18.57
CA GLY A 56 -8.75 2.89 18.88
C GLY A 56 -9.56 2.01 17.91
N ARG A 57 -10.76 2.45 17.52
CA ARG A 57 -11.56 1.78 16.50
C ARG A 57 -10.86 1.79 15.13
N ALA A 58 -10.27 2.92 14.73
CA ALA A 58 -9.54 3.01 13.46
C ALA A 58 -8.33 2.06 13.43
N GLN A 59 -7.56 2.00 14.52
CA GLN A 59 -6.45 1.05 14.68
C GLN A 59 -6.93 -0.40 14.57
N LEU A 60 -8.00 -0.77 15.29
CA LEU A 60 -8.56 -2.13 15.25
C LEU A 60 -9.08 -2.49 13.85
N ALA A 61 -9.74 -1.56 13.16
CA ALA A 61 -10.21 -1.77 11.80
C ALA A 61 -9.04 -2.02 10.84
N ALA A 62 -7.94 -1.26 10.95
CA ALA A 62 -6.76 -1.51 10.13
C ALA A 62 -6.17 -2.91 10.36
N VAL A 63 -6.05 -3.34 11.63
CA VAL A 63 -5.58 -4.70 11.96
C VAL A 63 -6.51 -5.77 11.38
N ASP A 64 -7.82 -5.59 11.49
CA ASP A 64 -8.81 -6.52 10.94
C ASP A 64 -8.72 -6.61 9.42
N LEU A 65 -8.57 -5.48 8.72
CA LEU A 65 -8.41 -5.48 7.25
C LEU A 65 -7.13 -6.22 6.81
N ILE A 66 -6.03 -6.12 7.55
CA ILE A 66 -4.82 -6.90 7.30
C ILE A 66 -5.12 -8.40 7.45
N ALA A 67 -5.82 -8.80 8.52
CA ALA A 67 -6.20 -10.20 8.75
C ALA A 67 -7.15 -10.75 7.67
N ILE A 68 -8.16 -9.95 7.27
CA ILE A 68 -9.09 -10.28 6.18
C ILE A 68 -8.33 -10.43 4.87
N SER A 69 -7.39 -9.54 4.56
CA SER A 69 -6.55 -9.65 3.36
C SER A 69 -5.85 -11.01 3.30
N MET A 70 -5.15 -11.38 4.36
CA MET A 70 -4.42 -12.65 4.41
C MET A 70 -5.37 -13.85 4.29
N SER A 71 -6.54 -13.78 4.93
CA SER A 71 -7.56 -14.82 4.83
C SER A 71 -8.07 -14.98 3.40
N VAL A 72 -8.48 -13.88 2.75
CA VAL A 72 -9.01 -13.89 1.37
C VAL A 72 -7.96 -14.39 0.39
N ILE A 73 -6.72 -13.90 0.47
CA ILE A 73 -5.64 -14.33 -0.43
C ILE A 73 -5.34 -15.82 -0.21
N ASN A 74 -5.13 -16.25 1.04
CA ASN A 74 -4.69 -17.62 1.32
C ASN A 74 -5.81 -18.64 1.04
N HIS A 75 -7.01 -18.41 1.56
CA HIS A 75 -8.12 -19.36 1.45
C HIS A 75 -8.70 -19.40 0.03
N ASP A 76 -9.03 -18.23 -0.54
CA ASP A 76 -9.81 -18.20 -1.78
C ASP A 76 -8.95 -18.46 -3.03
N LEU A 77 -7.64 -18.14 -3.03
CA LEU A 77 -6.77 -18.55 -4.13
C LEU A 77 -6.58 -20.08 -4.17
N VAL A 78 -6.40 -20.73 -3.01
CA VAL A 78 -6.35 -22.20 -2.94
C VAL A 78 -7.66 -22.80 -3.42
N LYS A 79 -8.80 -22.27 -2.95
CA LYS A 79 -10.14 -22.69 -3.40
C LYS A 79 -10.33 -22.51 -4.91
N ASN A 80 -9.69 -21.50 -5.51
CA ASN A 80 -9.73 -21.23 -6.95
C ASN A 80 -8.73 -22.06 -7.77
N GLY A 81 -8.03 -23.02 -7.15
CA GLY A 81 -7.19 -24.01 -7.83
C GLY A 81 -5.71 -23.66 -7.92
N PHE A 82 -5.24 -22.61 -7.23
CA PHE A 82 -3.81 -22.37 -7.07
C PHE A 82 -3.21 -23.31 -6.02
N SER A 83 -1.98 -23.77 -6.24
CA SER A 83 -1.34 -24.67 -5.27
C SER A 83 -1.00 -23.93 -3.97
N PRO A 84 -1.07 -24.59 -2.80
CA PRO A 84 -0.66 -24.00 -1.53
C PRO A 84 0.76 -23.42 -1.55
N GLU A 85 1.69 -24.04 -2.28
CA GLU A 85 3.07 -23.57 -2.41
C GLU A 85 3.14 -22.23 -3.16
N CYS A 86 2.38 -22.09 -4.25
CA CYS A 86 2.31 -20.83 -5.00
C CYS A 86 1.66 -19.73 -4.15
N VAL A 87 0.57 -20.04 -3.46
CA VAL A 87 -0.12 -19.09 -2.58
C VAL A 87 0.80 -18.65 -1.43
N ASN A 88 1.59 -19.57 -0.86
CA ASN A 88 2.58 -19.23 0.16
C ASN A 88 3.68 -18.29 -0.38
N GLN A 89 4.18 -18.52 -1.60
CA GLN A 89 5.12 -17.60 -2.25
C GLN A 89 4.53 -16.19 -2.39
N VAL A 90 3.27 -16.08 -2.85
CA VAL A 90 2.58 -14.80 -2.97
C VAL A 90 2.42 -14.10 -1.62
N VAL A 91 1.95 -14.81 -0.60
CA VAL A 91 1.77 -14.24 0.75
C VAL A 91 3.11 -13.82 1.36
N THR A 92 4.19 -14.55 1.11
CA THR A 92 5.54 -14.20 1.55
C THR A 92 6.02 -12.89 0.90
N GLU A 93 5.90 -12.77 -0.42
CA GLU A 93 6.28 -11.53 -1.15
C GLU A 93 5.46 -10.32 -0.65
N ILE A 94 4.17 -10.50 -0.40
CA ILE A 94 3.31 -9.45 0.17
C ILE A 94 3.79 -9.07 1.57
N SER A 95 4.07 -10.04 2.43
CA SER A 95 4.48 -9.79 3.81
C SER A 95 5.82 -9.04 3.88
N LEU A 96 6.79 -9.40 3.03
CA LEU A 96 8.06 -8.69 2.92
C LEU A 96 7.88 -7.27 2.40
N SER A 97 6.99 -7.07 1.40
CA SER A 97 6.70 -5.73 0.88
C SER A 97 5.98 -4.86 1.90
N MET A 98 5.07 -5.42 2.72
CA MET A 98 4.43 -4.71 3.84
C MET A 98 5.46 -4.31 4.91
N HIS A 99 6.45 -5.15 5.18
CA HIS A 99 7.56 -4.79 6.07
C HIS A 99 8.34 -3.59 5.53
N ASP A 100 8.68 -3.60 4.24
CA ASP A 100 9.37 -2.48 3.60
C ASP A 100 8.52 -1.19 3.61
N LEU A 101 7.20 -1.29 3.41
CA LEU A 101 6.29 -0.15 3.50
C LEU A 101 6.30 0.49 4.90
N CYS A 102 6.29 -0.32 5.95
CA CYS A 102 6.42 0.18 7.33
C CYS A 102 7.76 0.89 7.56
N ILE A 103 8.85 0.40 6.96
CA ILE A 103 10.15 1.09 6.99
C ILE A 103 10.05 2.43 6.28
N GLY A 104 9.48 2.47 5.07
CA GLY A 104 9.27 3.69 4.30
C GLY A 104 8.47 4.74 5.07
N GLN A 105 7.35 4.32 5.69
CA GLN A 105 6.53 5.21 6.52
C GLN A 105 7.32 5.79 7.70
N MET A 106 8.14 4.97 8.37
CA MET A 106 8.97 5.46 9.48
C MET A 106 10.07 6.41 9.00
N MET A 107 10.66 6.18 7.82
CA MET A 107 11.62 7.10 7.23
C MET A 107 10.97 8.46 6.93
N ASP A 108 9.78 8.45 6.35
CA ASP A 108 9.00 9.65 6.03
C ASP A 108 8.64 10.46 7.28
N LEU A 109 8.09 9.82 8.32
CA LEU A 109 7.77 10.48 9.60
C LEU A 109 9.01 11.08 10.27
N ARG A 110 10.17 10.42 10.17
CA ARG A 110 11.44 10.93 10.68
C ARG A 110 11.95 12.12 9.88
N ALA A 111 11.84 12.07 8.55
CA ALA A 111 12.19 13.17 7.67
C ALA A 111 11.36 14.42 8.03
N ALA A 112 10.04 14.26 8.17
CA ALA A 112 9.14 15.32 8.60
C ALA A 112 9.50 15.89 9.98
N HIS A 113 9.88 15.03 10.93
CA HIS A 113 10.29 15.46 12.27
C HIS A 113 11.62 16.23 12.29
N MET A 114 12.60 15.84 11.46
CA MET A 114 13.88 16.56 11.36
C MET A 114 13.72 17.94 10.70
N GLY A 115 12.67 18.11 9.88
CA GLY A 115 12.36 19.35 9.19
C GLY A 115 13.44 19.78 8.19
N MET A 116 13.35 21.04 7.74
CA MET A 116 14.20 21.57 6.66
C MET A 116 15.67 21.79 7.04
N GLU A 117 16.08 21.56 8.29
CA GLU A 117 17.45 21.78 8.75
C GLU A 117 18.47 20.86 8.05
N ARG A 118 18.02 19.67 7.58
CA ARG A 118 18.85 18.70 6.85
C ARG A 118 18.39 18.49 5.41
N LYS A 119 17.76 19.50 4.80
CA LYS A 119 17.14 19.40 3.48
C LYS A 119 18.02 18.71 2.42
N ASN A 120 19.31 19.04 2.36
CA ASN A 120 20.21 18.46 1.35
C ASN A 120 20.49 16.97 1.59
N GLU A 121 20.60 16.52 2.85
CA GLU A 121 20.74 15.07 3.17
C GLU A 121 19.43 14.33 2.84
N LEU A 122 18.29 14.96 3.10
CA LEU A 122 16.96 14.39 2.88
C LEU A 122 16.61 14.26 1.39
N LEU A 123 17.03 15.21 0.55
CA LEU A 123 16.84 15.15 -0.90
C LEU A 123 17.49 13.91 -1.53
N ASP A 124 18.65 13.49 -1.02
CA ASP A 124 19.33 12.28 -1.49
C ASP A 124 18.60 10.99 -1.04
N GLU A 125 17.75 11.07 0.00
CA GLU A 125 16.97 9.95 0.53
C GLU A 125 15.54 9.88 -0.03
N LEU A 126 15.04 10.93 -0.70
CA LEU A 126 13.65 10.99 -1.19
C LEU A 126 13.29 9.84 -2.13
N ASP A 127 14.17 9.49 -3.07
CA ASP A 127 13.94 8.35 -3.97
C ASP A 127 13.82 7.03 -3.18
N HIS A 128 14.58 6.90 -2.08
CA HIS A 128 14.54 5.73 -1.22
C HIS A 128 13.26 5.70 -0.36
N ILE A 129 12.83 6.85 0.17
CA ILE A 129 11.55 6.99 0.88
C ILE A 129 10.40 6.67 -0.07
N ALA A 130 10.35 7.29 -1.26
CA ALA A 130 9.32 7.06 -2.27
C ALA A 130 9.28 5.59 -2.73
N TRP A 131 10.44 4.97 -2.92
CA TRP A 131 10.51 3.54 -3.22
C TRP A 131 9.89 2.71 -2.08
N PHE A 132 10.33 2.90 -0.83
CA PHE A 132 9.87 2.06 0.27
C PHE A 132 8.41 2.32 0.64
N LYS A 133 7.97 3.59 0.73
CA LYS A 133 6.62 4.01 1.14
C LYS A 133 5.56 3.75 0.07
N THR A 134 5.91 3.87 -1.21
CA THR A 134 4.92 3.81 -2.31
C THR A 134 5.31 2.81 -3.39
N GLY A 135 6.57 2.80 -3.81
CA GLY A 135 7.04 1.89 -4.85
C GLY A 135 6.89 0.41 -4.50
N LYS A 136 7.11 0.01 -3.25
CA LYS A 136 6.89 -1.37 -2.80
C LYS A 136 5.45 -1.81 -2.93
N ALA A 137 4.49 -0.91 -2.69
CA ALA A 137 3.06 -1.19 -2.88
C ALA A 137 2.70 -1.39 -4.36
N ILE A 138 3.28 -0.58 -5.26
CA ILE A 138 3.07 -0.73 -6.72
C ILE A 138 3.79 -1.97 -7.25
N GLU A 139 5.00 -2.24 -6.78
CA GLU A 139 5.78 -3.42 -7.16
C GLU A 139 5.01 -4.70 -6.85
N ILE A 140 4.45 -4.83 -5.65
CA ILE A 140 3.80 -6.06 -5.23
C ILE A 140 2.50 -6.36 -6.00
N VAL A 141 1.74 -5.34 -6.42
CA VAL A 141 0.53 -5.52 -7.25
C VAL A 141 0.87 -5.98 -8.67
N LEU A 142 2.10 -5.75 -9.14
CA LEU A 142 2.59 -6.22 -10.43
C LEU A 142 3.26 -7.60 -10.34
N ILE A 143 4.02 -7.86 -9.27
CA ILE A 143 4.77 -9.10 -9.05
C ILE A 143 3.84 -10.28 -8.73
N THR A 144 2.86 -10.09 -7.86
CA THR A 144 2.06 -11.22 -7.34
C THR A 144 1.19 -11.89 -8.41
N PRO A 145 0.54 -11.17 -9.36
CA PRO A 145 -0.16 -11.83 -10.47
C PRO A 145 0.80 -12.56 -11.41
N ALA A 146 2.02 -12.04 -11.59
CA ALA A 146 3.04 -12.68 -12.43
C ALA A 146 3.48 -14.04 -11.83
N ILE A 147 3.67 -14.10 -10.51
CA ILE A 147 3.96 -15.35 -9.79
C ILE A 147 2.82 -16.36 -9.97
N LEU A 148 1.56 -15.93 -9.79
CA LEU A 148 0.39 -16.79 -10.01
C LEU A 148 0.33 -17.34 -11.44
N ALA A 149 0.57 -16.49 -12.44
CA ALA A 149 0.56 -16.88 -13.85
C ALA A 149 1.66 -17.90 -14.19
N MET A 150 2.87 -17.69 -13.67
CA MET A 150 4.00 -18.63 -13.86
C MET A 150 3.69 -20.00 -13.27
N SER A 151 3.13 -20.06 -12.06
CA SER A 151 2.73 -21.31 -11.41
C SER A 151 1.63 -22.04 -12.19
N PHE A 152 0.61 -21.31 -12.66
CA PHE A 152 -0.49 -21.90 -13.43
C PHE A 152 -0.04 -22.43 -14.79
N SER A 153 0.94 -21.80 -15.45
CA SER A 153 1.47 -22.28 -16.73
C SER A 153 2.21 -23.61 -16.60
N SER A 154 2.82 -23.87 -15.44
CA SER A 154 3.57 -25.10 -15.17
C SER A 154 2.65 -26.32 -15.03
N SER A 155 1.37 -26.10 -14.73
CA SER A 155 0.36 -27.16 -14.58
C SER A 155 -0.46 -27.41 -15.86
N LEU A 156 -0.47 -26.49 -16.82
CA LEU A 156 -1.14 -26.69 -18.12
C LEU A 156 -0.19 -27.20 -19.19
N SER A 157 -0.60 -28.27 -19.88
CA SER A 157 0.10 -28.90 -21.00
C SER A 157 0.02 -28.09 -22.32
N SER A 158 -0.25 -26.79 -22.26
CA SER A 158 -0.72 -26.00 -23.42
C SER A 158 0.13 -24.75 -23.65
N SER A 159 0.86 -24.76 -24.78
CA SER A 159 1.23 -23.68 -25.75
C SER A 159 1.42 -22.20 -25.38
N VAL A 160 1.16 -21.72 -24.16
CA VAL A 160 1.47 -20.34 -23.74
C VAL A 160 2.88 -20.35 -23.14
N ASN A 161 3.82 -19.69 -23.82
CA ASN A 161 5.20 -19.56 -23.38
C ASN A 161 5.34 -18.52 -22.24
N VAL A 162 4.82 -18.87 -21.05
CA VAL A 162 4.93 -18.07 -19.81
C VAL A 162 6.35 -18.13 -19.24
N GLN A 163 7.21 -18.99 -19.77
CA GLN A 163 8.66 -19.04 -19.47
C GLN A 163 9.41 -17.72 -19.78
N SER A 164 8.75 -16.74 -20.41
CA SER A 164 9.33 -15.44 -20.77
C SER A 164 9.08 -14.31 -19.75
N ILE A 165 8.32 -14.54 -18.67
CA ILE A 165 8.09 -13.50 -17.66
C ILE A 165 9.37 -13.24 -16.87
N ASN A 166 9.97 -12.06 -17.07
CA ASN A 166 11.13 -11.59 -16.31
C ASN A 166 10.66 -10.81 -15.07
N LEU A 167 10.65 -11.47 -13.91
CA LEU A 167 10.24 -10.84 -12.64
C LEU A 167 11.11 -9.62 -12.28
N ASN A 168 12.39 -9.59 -12.65
CA ASN A 168 13.25 -8.44 -12.35
C ASN A 168 12.83 -7.20 -13.14
N SER A 169 12.39 -7.36 -14.39
CA SER A 169 11.84 -6.25 -15.17
C SER A 169 10.52 -5.73 -14.59
N ILE A 170 9.71 -6.61 -14.02
CA ILE A 170 8.46 -6.22 -13.33
C ILE A 170 8.78 -5.46 -12.04
N ARG A 171 9.76 -5.91 -11.25
CA ARG A 171 10.21 -5.19 -10.06
C ARG A 171 10.68 -3.78 -10.39
N GLU A 172 11.53 -3.66 -11.41
CA GLU A 172 12.04 -2.37 -11.84
C GLU A 172 10.94 -1.45 -12.37
N LEU A 173 9.97 -1.99 -13.11
CA LEU A 173 8.78 -1.25 -13.52
C LEU A 173 8.00 -0.73 -12.31
N GLY A 174 7.75 -1.59 -11.32
CA GLY A 174 7.05 -1.23 -10.09
C GLY A 174 7.75 -0.12 -9.31
N ARG A 175 9.08 -0.22 -9.18
CA ARG A 175 9.92 0.81 -8.54
C ARG A 175 9.79 2.17 -9.24
N LEU A 176 9.97 2.20 -10.56
CA LEU A 176 9.89 3.43 -11.35
C LEU A 176 8.49 4.04 -11.34
N MET A 177 7.45 3.21 -11.48
CA MET A 177 6.06 3.67 -11.39
C MET A 177 5.74 4.21 -9.99
N GLY A 178 6.27 3.58 -8.95
CA GLY A 178 6.17 4.02 -7.56
C GLY A 178 6.70 5.43 -7.33
N ILE A 179 7.96 5.63 -7.71
CA ILE A 179 8.63 6.92 -7.58
C ILE A 179 7.89 8.00 -8.38
N LEU A 180 7.51 7.70 -9.62
CA LEU A 180 6.74 8.63 -10.46
C LEU A 180 5.37 8.96 -9.84
N PHE A 181 4.70 7.97 -9.25
CA PHE A 181 3.42 8.18 -8.58
C PHE A 181 3.59 9.12 -7.38
N GLN A 182 4.64 8.93 -6.56
CA GLN A 182 4.92 9.79 -5.42
C GLN A 182 5.19 11.24 -5.86
N MET A 183 6.10 11.44 -6.82
CA MET A 183 6.40 12.77 -7.37
C MET A 183 5.14 13.49 -7.88
N ARG A 184 4.18 12.74 -8.45
CA ARG A 184 2.91 13.29 -8.89
C ARG A 184 1.99 13.63 -7.71
N ASP A 185 1.89 12.78 -6.70
CA ASP A 185 1.05 13.04 -5.51
C ASP A 185 1.53 14.29 -4.78
N ASP A 186 2.84 14.44 -4.62
CA ASP A 186 3.48 15.60 -3.99
C ASP A 186 3.19 16.90 -4.77
N LEU A 187 3.27 16.85 -6.11
CA LEU A 187 2.92 17.99 -6.96
C LEU A 187 1.44 18.37 -6.84
N LEU A 188 0.55 17.37 -6.81
CA LEU A 188 -0.89 17.59 -6.67
C LEU A 188 -1.27 18.18 -5.30
N ASP A 189 -0.54 17.82 -4.23
CA ASP A 189 -0.75 18.38 -2.89
C ASP A 189 -0.49 19.89 -2.86
N VAL A 190 0.53 20.34 -3.59
CA VAL A 190 0.90 21.76 -3.73
C VAL A 190 -0.04 22.52 -4.67
N GLU A 191 -0.46 21.92 -5.78
CA GLU A 191 -1.36 22.56 -6.75
C GLU A 191 -2.80 22.71 -6.21
N GLY A 192 -3.19 21.90 -5.22
CA GLY A 192 -4.49 22.00 -4.56
C GLY A 192 -5.67 21.57 -5.44
N GLU A 193 -5.42 20.71 -6.42
CA GLU A 193 -6.50 20.08 -7.20
C GLU A 193 -7.36 19.18 -6.29
N ASN A 194 -8.60 18.92 -6.70
CA ASN A 194 -9.63 18.28 -5.87
C ASN A 194 -9.37 16.77 -5.65
N ILE A 195 -8.32 16.44 -4.90
CA ILE A 195 -7.78 15.08 -4.70
C ILE A 195 -8.46 14.31 -3.55
N GLY A 196 -9.44 14.92 -2.88
CA GLY A 196 -10.21 14.27 -1.82
C GLY A 196 -9.45 14.07 -0.49
N LYS A 197 -8.25 14.64 -0.35
CA LYS A 197 -7.53 14.92 0.91
C LYS A 197 -7.39 16.45 1.09
N PRO A 198 -7.13 16.99 2.30
CA PRO A 198 -6.87 18.42 2.47
C PRO A 198 -5.63 18.83 1.66
N ALA A 199 -5.68 19.97 0.97
CA ALA A 199 -4.52 20.49 0.23
C ALA A 199 -3.44 21.03 1.19
N ALA A 200 -2.18 21.04 0.74
CA ALA A 200 -1.01 21.48 1.50
C ALA A 200 -0.81 20.74 2.84
N LEU A 201 -1.19 19.45 2.88
CA LEU A 201 -0.98 18.62 4.06
C LEU A 201 0.50 18.42 4.32
N ASP A 202 1.31 18.30 3.26
CA ASP A 202 2.75 18.15 3.36
C ASP A 202 3.41 19.37 4.00
N VAL A 203 2.96 20.57 3.63
CA VAL A 203 3.42 21.82 4.24
C VAL A 203 3.04 21.88 5.72
N LYS A 204 1.83 21.44 6.07
CA LYS A 204 1.36 21.41 7.47
C LYS A 204 2.17 20.41 8.31
N ASN A 205 2.58 19.30 7.71
CA ASN A 205 3.29 18.23 8.39
C ASN A 205 4.83 18.37 8.32
N ASN A 206 5.34 19.41 7.64
CA ASN A 206 6.77 19.59 7.32
C ASN A 206 7.37 18.40 6.54
N THR A 207 6.54 17.72 5.75
CA THR A 207 6.99 16.63 4.87
C THR A 207 7.98 17.20 3.85
N VAL A 208 9.06 16.45 3.61
CA VAL A 208 10.03 16.81 2.57
C VAL A 208 9.55 16.18 1.28
N THR A 209 9.23 17.01 0.29
CA THR A 209 8.77 16.62 -1.04
C THR A 209 9.52 17.36 -2.15
#